data_AF-A0A9P0CM84-F1
#
_entry.id   AF-A0A9P0CM84-F1
#
_cell.length_a   1.000
_cell.length_b   1.000
_cell.length_c   1.000
_cell.angle_alpha   90.00
_cell.angle_beta   90.00
_cell.angle_gamma   90.00
#
_symmetry.space_group_name_H-M   'P 1'
#
loop_
_entity.id
_entity.type
_entity.pdbx_description
1 polymer ?
#
loop_
_entity_poly.entity_id
_entity_poly.type
_entity_poly.pdbx_seq_one_letter_code
_entity_poly.pdbx_strand_id
1 'polypeptide(L)'
;MKECSVFIFEKRCAEKLHKPKRKETVTEILRGSVRQLERYRHPKILHVLHAIEECADTLAFATEPVYASLANILAYHESTVNHGGIHSAHHQQHQTQQRPANSREYNFLDLEYKYGILQIPQVTSKAGYIDLTSN
;
A
#
# COMPACT_ATOMS: atom_id res chain seq x y z
N MET A 1 11.31 -8.78 -21.28
CA MET A 1 10.53 -7.67 -20.69
C MET A 1 10.95 -7.54 -19.23
N LYS A 2 11.04 -6.32 -18.68
CA LYS A 2 11.19 -6.14 -17.23
C LYS A 2 9.84 -6.34 -16.56
N GLU A 3 9.80 -7.10 -15.47
CA GLU A 3 8.61 -7.20 -14.63
C GLU A 3 8.33 -5.86 -13.95
N CYS A 4 7.05 -5.54 -13.73
CA CYS A 4 6.61 -4.32 -13.07
C CYS A 4 5.31 -4.55 -12.30
N SER A 5 5.01 -3.66 -11.36
CA SER A 5 3.72 -3.61 -10.69
C SER A 5 2.92 -2.44 -11.23
N VAL A 6 1.67 -2.71 -11.63
CA VAL A 6 0.74 -1.71 -12.14
C VAL A 6 -0.27 -1.37 -11.05
N PHE A 7 -0.40 -0.08 -10.75
CA PHE A 7 -1.38 0.44 -9.83
C PHE A 7 -2.49 1.09 -10.62
N ILE A 8 -3.73 0.67 -10.36
CA ILE A 8 -4.93 1.18 -11.03
C ILE A 8 -5.89 1.65 -9.96
N PHE A 9 -6.29 2.91 -10.06
CA PHE A 9 -7.34 3.50 -9.25
C PHE A 9 -8.56 3.80 -10.12
N GLU A 10 -9.67 3.12 -9.84
CA GLU A 10 -10.95 3.43 -10.45
C GLU A 10 -11.65 4.56 -9.69
N LYS A 11 -11.96 5.67 -10.35
CA LYS A 11 -12.54 6.87 -9.71
C LYS A 11 -13.92 6.60 -9.11
N ARG A 12 -14.66 5.62 -9.64
CA ARG A 12 -15.94 5.14 -9.09
C ARG A 12 -15.82 4.63 -7.65
N CYS A 13 -14.65 4.14 -7.24
CA CYS A 13 -14.44 3.70 -5.85
C CYS A 13 -14.59 4.86 -4.86
N ALA A 14 -14.27 6.09 -5.28
CA ALA A 14 -14.46 7.29 -4.48
C ALA A 14 -15.90 7.84 -4.51
N GLU A 15 -16.79 7.33 -5.38
CA GLU A 15 -18.22 7.72 -5.37
C GLU A 15 -18.97 7.17 -4.16
N LYS A 16 -18.46 6.08 -3.57
CA LYS A 16 -18.95 5.53 -2.29
C LYS A 16 -18.69 6.46 -1.11
N LEU A 17 -17.89 7.52 -1.28
CA LEU A 17 -17.70 8.53 -0.26
C LEU A 17 -18.94 9.43 -0.21
N HIS A 18 -19.48 9.66 0.98
CA HIS A 18 -20.69 10.47 1.26
C HIS A 18 -20.71 11.91 0.67
N LYS A 19 -19.65 12.39 0.00
CA LYS A 19 -19.54 13.75 -0.55
C LYS A 19 -18.91 13.74 -1.96
N PRO A 20 -19.60 14.22 -3.02
CA PRO A 20 -19.10 14.25 -4.40
C PRO A 20 -17.76 14.96 -4.57
N LYS A 21 -17.58 16.11 -3.90
CA LYS A 21 -16.29 16.86 -3.87
C LYS A 21 -15.10 15.98 -3.46
N ARG A 22 -15.34 14.95 -2.65
CA ARG A 22 -14.29 14.05 -2.17
C ARG A 22 -13.74 13.16 -3.28
N LYS A 23 -14.52 12.84 -4.32
CA LYS A 23 -14.01 12.10 -5.48
C LYS A 23 -12.90 12.86 -6.19
N GLU A 24 -13.17 14.13 -6.50
CA GLU A 24 -12.20 15.03 -7.13
C GLU A 24 -10.98 15.20 -6.23
N THR A 25 -11.19 15.49 -4.94
CA THR A 25 -10.10 15.63 -3.96
C THR A 25 -9.23 14.37 -3.88
N VAL A 26 -9.81 13.16 -3.81
CA VAL A 26 -9.03 11.91 -3.77
C VAL A 26 -8.22 11.75 -5.05
N THR A 27 -8.83 12.03 -6.21
CA THR A 27 -8.14 11.92 -7.50
C THR A 27 -6.97 12.90 -7.60
N GLU A 28 -7.16 14.15 -7.15
CA GLU A 28 -6.11 15.17 -7.11
C GLU A 28 -4.97 14.80 -6.16
N ILE A 29 -5.30 14.31 -4.96
CA ILE A 29 -4.30 13.85 -3.99
C ILE A 29 -3.48 12.72 -4.59
N LEU A 30 -4.12 11.68 -5.13
CA LEU A 30 -3.41 10.55 -5.73
C LEU A 30 -2.52 11.00 -6.88
N ARG A 31 -3.02 11.88 -7.75
CA ARG A 31 -2.24 12.45 -8.85
C ARG A 31 -1.02 13.20 -8.35
N GLY A 32 -1.20 14.04 -7.34
CA GLY A 32 -0.13 14.80 -6.69
C GLY A 32 0.92 13.88 -6.06
N SER A 33 0.48 12.85 -5.33
CA SER A 33 1.37 11.90 -4.65
C SER A 33 2.24 11.11 -5.63
N VAL A 34 1.71 10.65 -6.76
CA VAL A 34 2.52 9.92 -7.75
C VAL A 34 3.53 10.88 -8.41
N ARG A 35 3.13 12.11 -8.74
CA ARG A 35 4.06 13.12 -9.27
C ARG A 35 5.17 13.50 -8.29
N GLN A 36 4.88 13.49 -6.98
CA GLN A 36 5.91 13.65 -5.95
C GLN A 36 6.83 12.43 -5.90
N LEU A 37 6.26 11.23 -5.98
CA LEU A 37 7.02 9.97 -5.97
C LEU A 37 8.02 9.90 -7.15
N GLU A 38 7.62 10.36 -8.34
CA GLU A 38 8.50 10.47 -9.52
C GLU A 38 9.73 11.36 -9.29
N ARG A 39 9.63 12.37 -8.41
CA ARG A 39 10.73 13.31 -8.12
C ARG A 39 11.71 12.75 -7.09
N TYR A 40 11.27 11.85 -6.23
CA TYR A 40 12.13 11.26 -5.20
C TYR A 40 13.03 10.18 -5.79
N ARG A 41 14.34 10.44 -5.79
CA ARG A 41 15.35 9.45 -6.21
C ARG A 41 16.15 8.97 -5.01
N HIS A 42 15.65 7.95 -4.34
CA HIS A 42 16.33 7.31 -3.21
C HIS A 42 16.16 5.78 -3.28
N PRO A 43 17.19 4.98 -2.99
CA PRO A 43 17.13 3.50 -3.04
C PRO A 43 16.17 2.84 -2.02
N LYS A 44 15.45 3.63 -1.23
CA LYS A 44 14.45 3.18 -0.23
C LYS A 44 13.07 3.77 -0.49
N ILE A 45 12.90 4.42 -1.64
CA ILE A 45 11.63 4.98 -2.09
C ILE A 45 11.29 4.26 -3.39
N LEU A 46 10.01 3.89 -3.52
CA LEU A 46 9.51 3.13 -4.65
C LEU A 46 9.76 3.88 -5.97
N HIS A 47 10.43 3.23 -6.92
CA HIS A 47 10.74 3.84 -8.21
C HIS A 47 9.57 3.71 -9.19
N VAL A 48 9.03 4.84 -9.66
CA VAL A 48 8.05 4.90 -10.76
C VAL A 48 8.73 4.64 -12.11
N LEU A 49 8.36 3.53 -12.76
CA LEU A 49 8.87 3.14 -14.08
C LEU A 49 8.05 3.77 -15.22
N HIS A 50 6.73 3.87 -15.03
CA HIS A 50 5.81 4.51 -15.96
C HIS A 50 5.04 5.59 -15.23
N ALA A 51 5.10 6.80 -15.77
CA ALA A 51 4.49 7.97 -15.18
C ALA A 51 2.98 7.81 -15.05
N ILE A 52 2.38 8.66 -14.24
CA ILE A 52 0.94 8.66 -14.06
C ILE A 52 0.18 9.02 -15.35
N GLU A 53 -0.74 8.15 -15.75
CA GLU A 53 -1.72 8.37 -16.79
C GLU A 53 -3.12 8.50 -16.19
N GLU A 54 -3.90 9.46 -16.70
CA GLU A 54 -5.26 9.70 -16.25
C GLU A 54 -6.24 9.63 -17.41
N CYS A 55 -7.24 8.77 -17.26
CA CYS A 55 -8.41 8.68 -18.13
C CYS A 55 -9.63 9.31 -17.43
N ALA A 56 -10.78 9.31 -18.09
CA ALA A 56 -12.03 9.79 -17.49
C ALA A 56 -12.36 9.04 -16.18
N ASP A 57 -12.13 7.72 -16.16
CA ASP A 57 -12.67 6.82 -15.14
C ASP A 57 -11.58 6.26 -14.23
N THR A 58 -10.32 6.36 -14.65
CA THR A 58 -9.18 5.68 -14.03
C THR A 58 -7.95 6.57 -13.94
N LEU A 59 -7.07 6.20 -13.02
CA LEU A 59 -5.73 6.75 -12.85
C LEU A 59 -4.79 5.57 -12.68
N ALA A 60 -3.71 5.52 -13.46
CA ALA A 60 -2.79 4.38 -13.45
C ALA A 60 -1.33 4.82 -13.52
N PHE A 61 -0.44 4.04 -12.92
CA PHE A 61 1.02 4.21 -13.03
C PHE A 61 1.70 2.85 -12.80
N ALA A 62 2.96 2.72 -13.18
CA ALA A 62 3.73 1.49 -12.97
C ALA A 62 5.03 1.75 -12.21
N THR A 63 5.42 0.81 -11.36
CA THR A 63 6.66 0.87 -10.57
C THR A 63 7.50 -0.38 -10.77
N GLU A 64 8.67 -0.39 -10.14
CA GLU A 64 9.41 -1.64 -9.91
C GLU A 64 8.50 -2.69 -9.25
N PRO A 65 8.78 -4.00 -9.42
CA PRO A 65 7.97 -5.07 -8.84
C PRO A 65 7.78 -4.91 -7.33
N VAL A 66 6.52 -4.92 -6.90
CA VAL A 66 6.10 -4.90 -5.49
C VAL A 66 5.41 -6.23 -5.18
N TYR A 67 5.98 -6.98 -4.23
CA TYR A 67 5.45 -8.28 -3.81
C TYR A 67 4.24 -8.14 -2.88
N ALA A 68 4.37 -7.29 -1.86
CA ALA A 68 3.34 -7.10 -0.84
C ALA A 68 3.50 -5.74 -0.17
N SER A 69 2.41 -5.22 0.40
CA SER A 69 2.50 -4.14 1.39
C SER A 69 2.77 -4.72 2.78
N LEU A 70 3.34 -3.92 3.69
CA LEU A 70 3.55 -4.35 5.08
C LEU A 70 2.23 -4.76 5.75
N ALA A 71 1.12 -4.08 5.46
CA ALA A 71 -0.19 -4.45 5.98
C ALA A 71 -0.65 -5.84 5.52
N ASN A 72 -0.38 -6.19 4.26
CA ASN A 72 -0.67 -7.54 3.73
C ASN A 72 0.11 -8.61 4.48
N ILE A 73 1.37 -8.33 4.79
CA ILE A 73 2.25 -9.28 5.48
C ILE A 73 1.81 -9.43 6.95
N LEU A 74 1.51 -8.33 7.63
CA LEU A 74 1.07 -8.35 9.03
C LEU A 74 -0.32 -8.98 9.22
N ALA A 75 -1.24 -8.79 8.29
CA ALA A 75 -2.58 -9.40 8.34
C ALA A 75 -2.54 -10.93 8.37
N TYR A 76 -1.49 -11.55 7.79
CA TYR A 76 -1.28 -12.99 7.90
C TYR A 76 -0.99 -13.40 9.35
N HIS A 77 -0.13 -12.67 10.04
CA HIS A 77 0.25 -12.97 11.42
C HIS A 77 -0.90 -12.75 12.42
N GLU A 78 -1.76 -11.75 12.19
CA GLU A 78 -2.97 -11.55 13.02
C GLU A 78 -3.95 -12.71 12.85
N SER A 79 -4.09 -13.24 11.62
CA SER A 79 -4.98 -14.38 11.35
C SER A 79 -4.49 -15.69 12.01
N THR A 80 -3.18 -15.90 12.15
CA THR A 80 -2.63 -17.11 12.80
C THR A 80 -2.71 -17.04 14.33
N VAL A 81 -2.49 -15.86 14.92
CA VAL A 81 -2.57 -15.68 16.38
C VAL A 81 -4.02 -15.83 16.88
N ASN A 82 -5.01 -15.36 16.12
CA ASN A 82 -6.43 -15.50 16.48
C ASN A 82 -6.97 -16.94 16.36
N HIS A 83 -6.29 -17.84 15.65
CA HIS A 83 -6.64 -19.26 15.58
C HIS A 83 -5.81 -20.16 16.53
N GLY A 84 -4.84 -19.60 17.26
CA GLY A 84 -4.05 -20.29 18.29
C GLY A 84 -4.62 -20.21 19.72
N GLY A 85 -5.72 -19.47 19.91
CA GLY A 85 -6.42 -19.38 21.18
C GLY A 85 -7.34 -20.58 21.41
N ILE A 86 -7.06 -21.35 22.45
CA ILE A 86 -7.86 -22.47 22.96
C ILE A 86 -9.27 -21.96 23.30
N HIS A 87 -10.20 -22.05 22.35
CA HIS A 87 -11.62 -21.87 22.62
C HIS A 87 -12.36 -23.16 22.27
N SER A 88 -12.78 -23.78 23.36
CA SER A 88 -13.57 -24.99 23.52
C SER A 88 -14.60 -25.20 22.42
N ALA A 89 -14.67 -26.45 21.98
CA ALA A 89 -15.72 -26.99 21.13
C ALA A 89 -17.10 -26.75 21.75
N HIS A 90 -17.79 -25.67 21.35
CA HIS A 90 -19.23 -25.71 21.17
C HIS A 90 -19.76 -24.50 20.40
N HIS A 91 -20.67 -24.79 19.49
CA HIS A 91 -21.59 -23.91 18.77
C HIS A 91 -21.13 -23.41 17.38
N GLN A 92 -21.60 -24.14 16.37
CA GLN A 92 -21.75 -23.72 14.99
C GLN A 92 -22.54 -22.41 14.90
N GLN A 93 -21.92 -21.37 14.36
CA GLN A 93 -22.65 -20.43 13.51
C GLN A 93 -21.76 -20.06 12.33
N HIS A 94 -22.28 -20.35 11.13
CA HIS A 94 -21.67 -20.04 9.85
C HIS A 94 -21.38 -18.54 9.73
N GLN A 95 -20.15 -18.14 10.01
CA GLN A 95 -19.53 -17.00 9.34
C GLN A 95 -18.36 -17.56 8.55
N THR A 96 -18.54 -17.61 7.23
CA THR A 96 -17.40 -17.68 6.31
C THR A 96 -16.56 -16.43 6.57
N GLN A 97 -15.61 -16.52 7.50
CA GLN A 97 -14.53 -15.56 7.65
C GLN A 97 -13.71 -15.67 6.38
N GLN A 98 -14.12 -14.90 5.38
CA GLN A 98 -13.41 -14.76 4.12
C GLN A 98 -12.05 -14.15 4.47
N ARG A 99 -11.06 -15.03 4.57
CA ARG A 99 -9.64 -14.66 4.56
C ARG A 99 -9.49 -13.52 3.54
N PRO A 100 -8.98 -12.33 3.93
CA PRO A 100 -9.00 -11.17 3.05
C PRO A 100 -8.31 -11.54 1.75
N ALA A 101 -8.91 -11.18 0.61
CA ALA A 101 -8.61 -11.71 -0.74
C ALA A 101 -7.14 -11.56 -1.17
N ASN A 102 -6.35 -10.81 -0.41
CA ASN A 102 -4.96 -10.45 -0.60
C ASN A 102 -4.00 -11.02 0.48
N SER A 103 -4.48 -11.88 1.38
CA SER A 103 -3.62 -12.57 2.35
C SER A 103 -3.01 -13.82 1.72
N ARG A 104 -1.81 -13.62 1.17
CA ARG A 104 -0.88 -14.69 0.82
C ARG A 104 0.09 -14.88 1.97
N GLU A 105 0.46 -16.12 2.24
CA GLU A 105 1.56 -16.42 3.17
C GLU A 105 2.87 -15.95 2.53
N TYR A 106 3.51 -14.96 3.15
CA TYR A 106 4.83 -14.50 2.76
C TYR A 106 5.82 -14.90 3.85
N ASN A 107 6.77 -15.77 3.51
CA ASN A 107 7.84 -16.20 4.42
C ASN A 107 8.96 -15.15 4.44
N PHE A 108 8.73 -14.04 5.14
CA PHE A 108 9.78 -13.06 5.43
C PHE A 108 10.54 -13.43 6.71
N LEU A 109 11.84 -13.15 6.76
CA LEU A 109 12.66 -13.26 7.96
C LEU A 109 12.40 -12.09 8.90
N ASP A 110 12.55 -12.29 10.22
CA ASP A 110 12.45 -11.22 11.24
C ASP A 110 13.31 -9.99 10.92
N LEU A 111 14.44 -10.25 10.27
CA LEU A 111 15.36 -9.23 9.76
C LEU A 111 14.71 -8.35 8.67
N GLU A 112 13.95 -8.95 7.74
CA GLU A 112 13.25 -8.25 6.66
C GLU A 112 12.11 -7.40 7.21
N TYR A 113 11.38 -7.89 8.23
CA TYR A 113 10.40 -7.09 8.96
C TYR A 113 11.03 -5.89 9.65
N LYS A 114 12.12 -6.11 10.40
CA LYS A 114 12.83 -5.06 11.12
C LYS A 114 13.37 -4.00 10.16
N TYR A 115 13.96 -4.41 9.04
CA TYR A 115 14.45 -3.47 8.04
C TYR A 115 13.31 -2.77 7.28
N GLY A 116 12.21 -3.46 6.97
CA GLY A 116 11.03 -2.84 6.34
C GLY A 116 10.45 -1.72 7.20
N ILE A 117 10.26 -1.96 8.51
CA ILE A 117 9.77 -0.94 9.44
C ILE A 117 10.77 0.22 9.58
N LEU A 118 12.07 -0.08 9.68
CA LEU A 118 13.12 0.94 9.80
C LEU A 118 13.27 1.84 8.57
N GLN A 119 12.70 1.49 7.42
CA GLN A 119 12.68 2.38 6.25
C GLN A 119 11.71 3.55 6.44
N ILE A 120 10.63 3.39 7.21
CA ILE A 120 9.61 4.43 7.42
C ILE A 120 10.20 5.68 8.12
N PRO A 121 10.91 5.57 9.26
CA PRO A 121 11.53 6.74 9.90
C PRO A 121 12.63 7.38 9.06
N GLN A 122 13.39 6.58 8.30
CA GLN A 122 14.53 7.07 7.52
C GLN A 122 14.10 7.92 6.32
N VAL A 123 12.97 7.59 5.69
CA VAL A 123 12.40 8.38 4.60
C VAL A 123 11.83 9.70 5.15
N THR A 124 11.11 9.66 6.27
CA THR A 124 10.53 10.88 6.90
C THR A 124 11.61 11.83 7.43
N SER A 125 12.68 11.32 8.04
CA SER A 125 13.80 12.15 8.52
C SER A 125 14.55 12.84 7.38
N LYS A 126 14.75 12.17 6.24
CA LYS A 126 15.39 12.78 5.08
C LYS A 126 14.48 13.78 4.38
N ALA A 127 13.18 13.52 4.25
CA ALA A 127 12.20 14.46 3.67
C ALA A 127 12.18 15.80 4.42
N GLY A 128 12.26 15.78 5.76
CA GLY A 128 12.38 17.01 6.56
C GLY A 128 13.72 17.76 6.39
N TYR A 129 14.78 17.09 5.96
CA TYR A 129 16.09 17.72 5.72
C TYR A 129 16.15 18.46 4.38
N ILE A 130 15.43 17.97 3.35
CA ILE A 130 15.35 18.60 2.02
C ILE A 130 14.48 19.87 2.05
N ASP A 131 13.50 19.92 2.95
CA ASP A 131 12.63 21.09 3.16
C ASP A 131 13.35 22.26 3.86
N LEU A 132 14.40 21.97 4.65
CA LEU A 132 15.17 22.99 5.38
C LEU A 132 16.34 23.60 4.59
N THR A 133 16.68 23.04 3.43
CA THR A 133 17.80 23.54 2.59
C THR A 133 17.36 24.22 1.29
N SER A 134 16.04 24.36 1.07
CA SER A 134 15.49 25.10 -0.08
C SER A 134 15.05 26.48 0.38
N ASN A 135 15.99 27.42 0.46
CA ASN A 135 15.73 28.85 0.58
C ASN A 135 16.71 29.61 -0.31
#